data_AF-A0AAV1GKV1-F1
#
_entry.id   AF-A0AAV1GKV1-F1
#
_cell.length_a   1.000
_cell.length_b   1.000
_cell.length_c   1.000
_cell.angle_alpha   90.00
_cell.angle_beta   90.00
_cell.angle_gamma   90.00
#
_symmetry.space_group_name_H-M   'P 1'
#
loop_
_entity.id
_entity.type
_entity.pdbx_description
1 polymer ?
#
loop_
_entity_poly.entity_id
_entity_poly.type
_entity_poly.pdbx_seq_one_letter_code
_entity_poly.pdbx_strand_id
1 'polypeptide(L)'
;AKEHGGVAMYCGGIMQFAIIKVPCFNVECLVYHCISLNIFLTVIYRPPTYPMTLFKQNIIKLLQWLEHIGKNIIVMGDFNDDILKSSSICTFFKDRGYDQ
;
A
#
# COMPACT_ATOMS: atom_id res chain seq x y z
N ALA A 1 13.79 20.72 0.18
CA ALA A 1 14.07 19.39 -0.38
C ALA A 1 12.74 18.79 -0.81
N LYS A 2 12.66 18.14 -1.97
CA LYS A 2 11.42 17.50 -2.44
C LYS A 2 11.28 16.18 -1.70
N GLU A 3 10.65 16.22 -0.54
CA GLU A 3 10.34 15.01 0.19
C GLU A 3 9.08 14.38 -0.44
N HIS A 4 9.09 13.05 -0.63
CA HIS A 4 7.93 12.20 -1.02
C HIS A 4 7.69 12.09 -2.55
N GLY A 5 8.38 11.14 -3.18
CA GLY A 5 8.34 10.92 -4.63
C GLY A 5 8.67 9.50 -5.09
N GLY A 6 8.70 8.54 -4.17
CA GLY A 6 8.99 7.12 -4.46
C GLY A 6 7.81 6.36 -5.07
N VAL A 7 6.62 6.96 -5.13
CA VAL A 7 5.41 6.32 -5.70
C VAL A 7 4.69 7.23 -6.70
N ALA A 8 4.23 6.63 -7.78
CA ALA A 8 3.33 7.24 -8.75
C ALA A 8 2.38 6.16 -9.31
N MET A 9 1.18 6.56 -9.71
CA MET A 9 0.23 5.68 -10.41
C MET A 9 -0.15 6.32 -11.74
N TYR A 10 -0.07 5.53 -12.81
CA TYR A 10 -0.61 5.90 -14.12
C TYR A 10 -1.81 5.01 -14.43
N CYS A 11 -2.92 5.61 -14.82
CA CYS A 11 -4.14 4.91 -15.21
C CYS A 11 -4.42 5.18 -16.69
N GLY A 12 -4.36 4.14 -17.52
CA GLY A 12 -4.78 4.22 -18.92
C GLY A 12 -6.27 3.91 -19.09
N GLY A 13 -6.92 4.59 -20.04
CA GLY A 13 -8.31 4.31 -20.44
C GLY A 13 -9.36 5.19 -19.76
N ILE A 14 -10.63 4.78 -19.83
CA ILE A 14 -11.82 5.57 -19.43
C ILE A 14 -12.25 5.25 -17.98
N MET A 15 -11.41 4.54 -17.22
CA MET A 15 -11.73 4.19 -15.83
C MET A 15 -11.67 5.43 -14.94
N GLN A 16 -12.70 5.61 -14.11
CA GLN A 16 -12.80 6.75 -13.20
C GLN A 16 -12.15 6.40 -11.86
N PHE A 17 -11.21 7.24 -11.44
CA PHE A 17 -10.53 7.10 -10.16
C PHE A 17 -10.67 8.37 -9.32
N ALA A 18 -10.88 8.20 -8.03
CA ALA A 18 -10.77 9.27 -7.04
C ALA A 18 -9.52 9.07 -6.19
N ILE A 19 -8.71 10.12 -6.02
CA ILE A 19 -7.59 10.11 -5.08
C ILE A 19 -8.17 10.17 -3.66
N ILE A 20 -7.78 9.22 -2.81
CA ILE A 20 -8.18 9.21 -1.41
C ILE A 20 -7.05 9.80 -0.58
N LYS A 21 -7.36 10.83 0.21
CA LYS A 21 -6.40 11.44 1.13
C LYS A 21 -6.15 10.47 2.30
N VAL A 22 -4.94 9.93 2.36
CA VAL A 22 -4.52 9.00 3.40
C VAL A 22 -4.12 9.78 4.66
N PRO A 23 -4.53 9.35 5.87
CA PRO A 23 -3.95 9.84 7.11
C PRO A 23 -2.44 9.63 7.18
N CYS A 24 -1.74 10.43 8.00
CA CYS A 24 -0.29 10.26 8.17
C CYS A 24 0.03 9.00 8.97
N PHE A 25 0.29 7.89 8.28
CA PHE A 25 0.71 6.63 8.89
C PHE A 25 2.22 6.41 8.87
N ASN A 26 3.01 7.38 8.40
CA ASN A 26 4.45 7.21 8.17
C ASN A 26 4.77 6.02 7.24
N VAL A 27 3.97 5.91 6.17
CA VAL A 27 4.12 4.96 5.07
C VAL A 27 4.00 5.78 3.78
N GLU A 28 4.99 5.68 2.90
CA GLU A 28 4.93 6.34 1.60
C GLU A 28 3.98 5.55 0.70
N CYS A 29 2.81 6.12 0.41
CA CYS A 29 1.77 5.45 -0.35
C CYS A 29 0.83 6.41 -1.09
N LEU A 30 0.13 5.87 -2.10
CA LEU A 30 -0.99 6.50 -2.77
C LEU A 30 -2.18 5.56 -2.76
N VAL A 31 -3.37 6.09 -2.49
CA VAL A 31 -4.62 5.33 -2.49
C VAL A 31 -5.59 5.93 -3.48
N TYR A 32 -6.08 5.11 -4.40
CA TYR A 32 -7.06 5.46 -5.41
C TYR A 32 -8.31 4.57 -5.26
N HIS A 33 -9.48 5.18 -5.35
CA HIS A 33 -10.75 4.45 -5.46
C HIS A 33 -11.14 4.36 -6.93
N CYS A 34 -11.14 3.14 -7.46
CA CYS A 34 -11.70 2.82 -8.76
C CYS A 34 -13.22 2.77 -8.63
N ILE A 35 -13.91 3.80 -9.13
CA ILE A 35 -15.35 3.99 -8.90
C ILE A 35 -16.17 2.89 -9.57
N SER A 36 -15.82 2.54 -10.82
CA SER A 36 -16.59 1.57 -11.62
C SER A 36 -16.55 0.15 -11.07
N LEU A 37 -15.45 -0.24 -10.41
CA LEU A 37 -15.29 -1.58 -9.82
C LEU A 37 -15.48 -1.58 -8.30
N ASN A 38 -15.61 -0.41 -7.69
CA ASN A 38 -15.59 -0.22 -6.24
C ASN A 38 -14.37 -0.92 -5.58
N ILE A 39 -13.17 -0.63 -6.07
CA ILE A 39 -11.89 -1.19 -5.61
C ILE A 39 -11.00 -0.07 -5.07
N PHE A 40 -10.37 -0.28 -3.92
CA PHE A 40 -9.33 0.59 -3.39
C PHE A 40 -7.95 0.05 -3.78
N LEU A 41 -7.25 0.78 -4.65
CA LEU A 41 -5.89 0.48 -5.09
C LEU A 41 -4.90 1.28 -4.26
N THR A 42 -4.02 0.59 -3.57
CA THR A 42 -2.96 1.18 -2.75
C THR A 42 -1.60 0.81 -3.31
N VAL A 43 -0.80 1.81 -3.67
CA VAL A 43 0.60 1.65 -4.06
C VAL A 43 1.47 2.09 -2.89
N ILE A 44 2.38 1.23 -2.45
CA ILE A 44 3.26 1.47 -1.30
C ILE A 44 4.72 1.42 -1.74
N TYR A 45 5.56 2.26 -1.13
CA TYR A 45 7.01 2.15 -1.21
C TYR A 45 7.60 2.07 0.20
N ARG A 46 8.45 1.08 0.45
CA ARG A 46 9.33 1.05 1.62
C ARG A 46 10.76 1.39 1.16
N PRO A 47 11.32 2.55 1.56
CA PRO A 47 12.74 2.82 1.33
C PRO A 47 13.62 1.73 1.97
N PRO A 48 14.75 1.32 1.35
CA PRO A 48 15.66 0.33 1.92
C PRO A 48 16.16 0.69 3.33
N THR A 49 16.27 1.99 3.62
CA THR A 49 16.69 2.54 4.92
C THR A 49 15.61 2.51 5.99
N TYR A 50 14.33 2.30 5.63
CA TYR A 50 13.23 2.31 6.59
C TYR A 50 13.08 0.93 7.25
N PRO A 51 13.33 0.75 8.56
CA PRO A 51 13.39 -0.58 9.17
C PRO A 51 12.11 -1.41 9.00
N MET A 52 12.25 -2.69 8.64
CA MET A 52 11.11 -3.58 8.36
C MET A 52 10.16 -3.71 9.56
N THR A 53 10.68 -3.73 10.78
CA THR A 53 9.88 -3.80 12.01
C THR A 53 8.99 -2.57 12.19
N LEU A 54 9.56 -1.37 12.02
CA LEU A 54 8.82 -0.11 12.11
C LEU A 54 7.83 0.05 10.95
N PHE A 55 8.22 -0.39 9.75
CA PHE A 55 7.33 -0.44 8.60
C PHE A 55 6.10 -1.32 8.88
N LYS A 56 6.27 -2.53 9.43
CA LYS A 56 5.15 -3.42 9.81
C LYS A 56 4.20 -2.80 10.85
N GLN A 57 4.75 -2.08 11.83
CA GLN A 57 3.95 -1.36 12.84
C GLN A 57 3.12 -0.22 12.27
N ASN A 58 3.54 0.36 11.15
CA ASN A 58 2.88 1.49 10.52
C ASN A 58 1.95 1.05 9.39
N ILE A 59 2.34 0.07 8.58
CA ILE A 59 1.48 -0.48 7.53
C ILE A 59 0.24 -1.16 8.10
N ILE A 60 0.30 -1.78 9.29
CA ILE A 60 -0.90 -2.35 9.91
C ILE A 60 -2.01 -1.31 10.13
N LYS A 61 -1.64 -0.07 10.50
CA LYS A 61 -2.59 1.03 10.70
C LYS A 61 -3.23 1.45 9.37
N LEU A 62 -2.42 1.49 8.31
CA LEU A 62 -2.89 1.74 6.94
C LEU A 62 -3.87 0.65 6.49
N LEU A 63 -3.54 -0.64 6.70
CA LEU A 63 -4.41 -1.76 6.31
C LEU A 63 -5.74 -1.73 7.07
N GLN A 64 -5.73 -1.51 8.39
CA GLN A 64 -6.95 -1.36 9.19
C GLN A 64 -7.82 -0.19 8.71
N TRP A 65 -7.20 0.92 8.30
CA TRP A 65 -7.93 2.05 7.74
C TRP A 65 -8.51 1.73 6.36
N LEU A 66 -7.78 1.03 5.49
CA LEU A 66 -8.28 0.56 4.19
C LEU A 66 -9.49 -0.38 4.37
N GLU A 67 -9.38 -1.33 5.30
CA GLU A 67 -10.45 -2.28 5.68
C GLU A 67 -11.69 -1.57 6.25
N HIS A 68 -11.53 -0.38 6.83
CA HIS A 68 -12.64 0.44 7.31
C HIS A 68 -13.36 1.18 6.17
N ILE A 69 -12.63 1.64 5.14
CA ILE A 69 -13.23 2.42 4.03
C ILE A 69 -13.77 1.54 2.90
N GLY A 70 -13.37 0.27 2.82
CA GLY A 70 -13.82 -0.64 1.77
C GLY A 70 -13.46 -2.10 2.00
N LYS A 71 -14.07 -2.98 1.20
CA LYS A 71 -13.83 -4.44 1.25
C LYS A 71 -12.93 -4.94 0.13
N ASN A 72 -13.04 -4.36 -1.06
CA ASN A 72 -12.24 -4.76 -2.21
C ASN A 72 -10.95 -3.93 -2.23
N ILE A 73 -9.88 -4.49 -1.68
CA ILE A 73 -8.61 -3.79 -1.50
C ILE A 73 -7.52 -4.51 -2.28
N ILE A 74 -6.77 -3.75 -3.07
CA ILE A 74 -5.55 -4.21 -3.72
C ILE A 74 -4.41 -3.40 -3.14
N VAL A 75 -3.42 -4.09 -2.56
CA VAL A 75 -2.18 -3.48 -2.08
C VAL A 75 -1.04 -4.00 -2.93
N MET A 76 -0.28 -3.08 -3.52
CA MET A 76 0.88 -3.40 -4.35
C MET A 76 2.00 -2.41 -4.06
N GLY A 77 3.23 -2.75 -4.43
CA GLY A 77 4.35 -1.86 -4.14
C GLY A 77 5.71 -2.53 -4.16
N ASP A 78 6.73 -1.70 -3.96
CA ASP A 78 8.09 -2.16 -3.70
C ASP A 78 8.37 -2.06 -2.19
N PHE A 79 8.46 -3.22 -1.57
CA PHE A 79 8.74 -3.35 -0.14
C PHE A 79 10.23 -3.45 0.16
N ASN A 80 11.12 -3.51 -0.84
CA ASN A 80 12.55 -3.76 -0.66
C ASN A 80 12.85 -4.91 0.32
N ASP A 81 12.00 -5.95 0.35
CA ASP A 81 12.22 -7.18 1.14
C ASP A 81 12.95 -8.18 0.24
N ASP A 82 14.12 -8.64 0.68
CA ASP A 82 14.90 -9.61 -0.09
C ASP A 82 14.25 -10.98 0.03
N ILE A 83 13.48 -11.36 -0.98
CA ILE A 83 12.67 -12.59 -0.96
C ILE A 83 13.50 -13.86 -0.82
N LEU A 84 14.78 -13.83 -1.21
CA LEU A 84 15.71 -14.96 -1.06
C LEU A 84 16.21 -15.11 0.38
N LYS A 85 16.07 -14.06 1.20
CA LYS A 85 16.48 -14.03 2.61
C LYS A 85 15.31 -13.97 3.58
N SER A 86 14.17 -13.45 3.14
CA SER A 86 13.02 -13.11 3.99
C SER A 86 11.75 -13.07 3.15
N SER A 87 10.75 -13.88 3.52
CA SER A 87 9.37 -13.74 3.06
C SER A 87 8.52 -12.92 4.04
N SER A 88 9.16 -12.13 4.90
CA SER A 88 8.53 -11.62 6.11
C SER A 88 7.36 -10.68 5.83
N ILE A 89 7.40 -9.91 4.73
CA ILE A 89 6.28 -9.05 4.34
C ILE A 89 5.14 -9.87 3.72
N CYS A 90 5.45 -10.85 2.87
CA CYS A 90 4.46 -11.73 2.26
C CYS A 90 3.67 -12.51 3.33
N THR A 91 4.37 -13.12 4.29
CA THR A 91 3.73 -13.81 5.42
C THR A 91 2.87 -12.85 6.24
N PHE A 92 3.36 -11.64 6.52
CA PHE A 92 2.59 -10.63 7.26
C PHE A 92 1.27 -10.26 6.58
N PHE A 93 1.23 -10.15 5.25
CA PHE A 93 0.00 -9.91 4.50
C PHE A 93 -0.93 -11.13 4.50
N LYS A 94 -0.39 -12.33 4.31
CA LYS A 94 -1.17 -13.59 4.35
C LYS A 94 -1.79 -13.87 5.71
N ASP A 95 -1.08 -13.60 6.79
CA ASP A 95 -1.62 -13.73 8.17
C ASP A 95 -2.80 -12.79 8.43
N ARG A 96 -2.99 -11.76 7.58
CA ARG A 96 -4.13 -10.84 7.60
C ARG A 96 -5.21 -11.17 6.57
N GLY A 97 -5.08 -12.28 5.85
CA GLY A 97 -6.05 -12.73 4.85
C GLY A 97 -5.89 -12.10 3.47
N TYR A 98 -4.73 -11.50 3.16
CA TYR A 98 -4.42 -11.05 1.80
C TYR A 98 -3.81 -12.20 0.99
N ASP A 99 -4.28 -12.35 -0.24
CA ASP A 99 -3.76 -13.31 -1.20
C ASP A 99 -2.89 -12.61 -2.26
N GLN A 100 -1.94 -13.36 -2.83
CA GLN A 100 -1.04 -12.91 -3.90
C GLN A 100 -1.43 -13.53 -5.24
#